data_AF-A0A7C2K8Z0-F1
#
_entry.id   AF-A0A7C2K8Z0-F1
#
_cell.length_a   1.000
_cell.length_b   1.000
_cell.length_c   1.000
_cell.angle_alpha   90.00
_cell.angle_beta   90.00
_cell.angle_gamma   90.00
#
_symmetry.space_group_name_H-M   'P 1'
#
loop_
_entity.id
_entity.type
_entity.pdbx_description
1 polymer ?
#
loop_
_entity_poly.entity_id
_entity_poly.type
_entity_poly.pdbx_seq_one_letter_code
_entity_poly.pdbx_strand_id
1 'polypeptide(L)'
;MVRHGGLVRRRLRGDPDPRGLRLQRRVRRRALLAQRAGGDDLRRYERNPPVDAGRLRPRHTHGRRTALRAAGLRSGPLARLKPAGGQEDALNIAVCVKQTPDTAATVTVENGKVTWGDAPLVLNPWDEFAVEQALRTKEAHGGKVTAVSLGPEGAREALKQALAMGCDEAILIHDPSLAEADTLVASAVLAAALRRLESIDLAYFGRQAVDTDSGVTAAQVARRLGWPSLTLVAAVVAVDPQGRTIDVERMLEEGRQQVRAPLPAVVSVVKEIGEPRYPSFMGIRKASKAEIPIWSAADLGLSAPAPAVSWPAVLAPPRVDTQCEMITGDTPAHIAWRLVDRLLEEKVL
;
A
#
# COMPACT_ATOMS: atom_id res chain seq x y z
N MET A 1 -64.66 -9.59 -6.37
CA MET A 1 -63.94 -10.88 -6.32
C MET A 1 -62.97 -10.94 -7.51
N VAL A 2 -61.78 -10.36 -7.36
CA VAL A 2 -60.67 -10.47 -8.35
C VAL A 2 -59.36 -10.54 -7.56
N ARG A 3 -58.49 -11.45 -7.98
CA ARG A 3 -57.50 -12.19 -7.19
C ARG A 3 -56.27 -11.36 -6.79
N HIS A 4 -55.80 -11.56 -5.56
CA HIS A 4 -54.48 -11.14 -5.07
C HIS A 4 -53.37 -11.91 -5.81
N GLY A 5 -52.49 -11.19 -6.52
CA GLY A 5 -51.21 -11.68 -7.01
C GLY A 5 -50.14 -11.44 -5.95
N GLY A 6 -49.53 -12.52 -5.43
CA GLY A 6 -48.55 -12.46 -4.35
C GLY A 6 -47.24 -11.80 -4.77
N LEU A 7 -46.85 -10.73 -4.05
CA LEU A 7 -45.49 -10.20 -4.06
C LEU A 7 -44.56 -11.19 -3.35
N VAL A 8 -43.62 -11.79 -4.09
CA VAL A 8 -42.52 -12.55 -3.47
C VAL A 8 -41.43 -11.57 -3.07
N ARG A 9 -41.51 -11.08 -1.82
CA ARG A 9 -40.43 -10.31 -1.18
C ARG A 9 -39.32 -11.27 -0.75
N ARG A 10 -38.15 -11.19 -1.38
CA ARG A 10 -36.97 -11.99 -1.00
C ARG A 10 -36.01 -11.10 -0.20
N ARG A 11 -35.85 -11.37 1.10
CA ARG A 11 -34.70 -10.86 1.87
C ARG A 11 -33.46 -11.55 1.31
N LEU A 12 -32.67 -10.83 0.52
CA LEU A 12 -31.34 -11.28 0.14
C LEU A 12 -30.36 -10.75 1.20
N ARG A 13 -29.72 -11.66 1.94
CA ARG A 13 -28.49 -11.32 2.66
C ARG A 13 -27.48 -10.91 1.61
N GLY A 14 -26.98 -9.68 1.68
CA GLY A 14 -25.93 -9.20 0.79
C GLY A 14 -24.66 -9.99 1.03
N ASP A 15 -24.38 -10.95 0.16
CA ASP A 15 -23.09 -11.62 0.05
C ASP A 15 -22.34 -10.93 -1.10
N PRO A 16 -21.07 -10.51 -0.94
CA PRO A 16 -20.36 -9.75 -1.94
C PRO A 16 -20.08 -10.57 -3.22
N ASP A 17 -20.09 -9.88 -4.36
CA ASP A 17 -19.96 -10.38 -5.74
C ASP A 17 -18.95 -11.55 -5.91
N PRO A 18 -19.40 -12.74 -6.37
CA PRO A 18 -18.57 -13.93 -6.47
C PRO A 18 -17.59 -13.94 -7.65
N ARG A 19 -17.53 -12.93 -8.53
CA ARG A 19 -16.68 -12.99 -9.74
C ARG A 19 -15.26 -12.45 -9.52
N GLY A 20 -15.08 -11.38 -8.74
CA GLY A 20 -13.76 -10.88 -8.34
C GLY A 20 -13.07 -11.77 -7.30
N LEU A 21 -13.84 -12.34 -6.37
CA LEU A 21 -13.37 -13.24 -5.32
C LEU A 21 -12.92 -14.62 -5.83
N ARG A 22 -13.43 -15.09 -6.98
CA ARG A 22 -13.07 -16.42 -7.53
C ARG A 22 -11.66 -16.49 -8.10
N LEU A 23 -11.12 -15.38 -8.61
CA LEU A 23 -9.74 -15.35 -9.14
C LEU A 23 -8.73 -15.35 -7.98
N GLN A 24 -8.93 -14.47 -6.98
CA GLN A 24 -8.06 -14.40 -5.80
C GLN A 24 -8.16 -15.65 -4.91
N ARG A 25 -9.34 -16.27 -4.77
CA ARG A 25 -9.51 -17.54 -4.05
C ARG A 25 -8.84 -18.72 -4.77
N ARG A 26 -8.81 -18.76 -6.11
CA ARG A 26 -8.14 -19.84 -6.87
C ARG A 26 -6.62 -19.75 -6.77
N VAL A 27 -6.06 -18.53 -6.76
CA VAL A 27 -4.60 -18.33 -6.59
C VAL A 27 -4.18 -18.59 -5.14
N ARG A 28 -4.90 -18.05 -4.13
CA ARG A 28 -4.59 -18.29 -2.69
C ARG A 28 -4.78 -19.74 -2.25
N ARG A 29 -5.81 -20.45 -2.75
CA ARG A 29 -6.05 -21.87 -2.42
C ARG A 29 -4.99 -22.79 -3.04
N ARG A 30 -4.40 -22.42 -4.20
CA ARG A 30 -3.26 -23.15 -4.79
C ARG A 30 -1.96 -22.92 -4.02
N ALA A 31 -1.72 -21.71 -3.52
CA ALA A 31 -0.54 -21.40 -2.68
C ALA A 31 -0.59 -22.13 -1.32
N LEU A 32 -1.76 -22.19 -0.68
CA LEU A 32 -1.97 -22.95 0.56
C LEU A 32 -1.80 -24.47 0.37
N LEU A 33 -2.15 -25.00 -0.80
CA LEU A 33 -1.89 -26.41 -1.15
C LEU A 33 -0.41 -26.66 -1.44
N ALA A 34 0.30 -25.71 -2.07
CA ALA A 34 1.75 -25.78 -2.30
C ALA A 34 2.57 -25.65 -1.00
N GLN A 35 2.07 -24.94 0.01
CA GLN A 35 2.67 -24.91 1.36
C GLN A 35 2.48 -26.22 2.13
N ARG A 36 1.51 -27.07 1.73
CA ARG A 36 1.21 -28.36 2.37
C ARG A 36 1.78 -29.58 1.62
N ALA A 37 2.13 -29.44 0.34
CA ALA A 37 2.70 -30.52 -0.46
C ALA A 37 4.23 -30.46 -0.43
N GLY A 38 4.87 -31.55 0.02
CA GLY A 38 6.32 -31.72 0.02
C GLY A 38 6.94 -31.61 -1.38
N GLY A 39 8.27 -31.43 -1.40
CA GLY A 39 9.05 -30.82 -2.49
C GLY A 39 9.15 -31.54 -3.85
N ASP A 40 8.31 -32.52 -4.17
CA ASP A 40 8.36 -33.22 -5.46
C ASP A 40 7.43 -32.64 -6.54
N ASP A 41 6.35 -31.93 -6.18
CA ASP A 41 5.38 -31.42 -7.17
C ASP A 41 5.86 -30.14 -7.91
N LEU A 42 6.82 -29.41 -7.33
CA LEU A 42 7.37 -28.18 -7.93
C LEU A 42 8.34 -28.46 -9.10
N ARG A 43 9.06 -29.59 -9.08
CA ARG A 43 9.96 -29.99 -10.19
C ARG A 43 9.22 -30.32 -11.49
N ARG A 44 7.90 -30.57 -11.39
CA ARG A 44 7.01 -30.81 -12.54
C ARG A 44 6.57 -29.50 -13.20
N TYR A 45 6.49 -28.42 -12.42
CA TYR A 45 6.07 -27.10 -12.90
C TYR A 45 7.14 -26.43 -13.78
N GLU A 46 8.42 -26.59 -13.43
CA GLU A 46 9.55 -26.07 -14.23
C GLU A 46 9.70 -26.77 -15.59
N ARG A 47 9.20 -28.01 -15.74
CA ARG A 47 9.33 -28.77 -16.99
C ARG A 47 8.24 -28.50 -18.03
N ASN A 48 7.11 -27.91 -17.66
CA ASN A 48 6.01 -27.63 -18.60
C ASN A 48 5.15 -26.43 -18.12
N PRO A 49 5.54 -25.19 -18.44
CA PRO A 49 4.68 -24.04 -18.21
C PRO A 49 3.48 -24.07 -19.20
N PRO A 50 2.25 -23.74 -18.76
CA PRO A 50 1.08 -23.74 -19.63
C PRO A 50 1.14 -22.61 -20.67
N VAL A 51 0.76 -22.95 -21.90
CA VAL A 51 0.71 -22.05 -23.06
C VAL A 51 -0.51 -21.13 -22.95
N ASP A 52 -0.31 -19.82 -23.06
CA ASP A 52 -1.36 -18.82 -22.95
C ASP A 52 -2.24 -18.78 -24.21
N ALA A 53 -3.55 -18.95 -24.03
CA ALA A 53 -4.56 -18.92 -25.08
C ALA A 53 -5.16 -17.51 -25.16
N GLY A 54 -4.79 -16.74 -26.18
CA GLY A 54 -5.51 -15.51 -26.53
C GLY A 54 -4.66 -14.37 -27.08
N ARG A 55 -4.13 -14.52 -28.31
CA ARG A 55 -3.75 -13.36 -29.13
C ARG A 55 -4.50 -13.40 -30.46
N LEU A 56 -5.58 -12.62 -30.54
CA LEU A 56 -6.20 -12.25 -31.81
C LEU A 56 -5.24 -11.32 -32.58
N ARG A 57 -4.79 -11.76 -33.75
CA ARG A 57 -3.98 -10.96 -34.68
C ARG A 57 -4.92 -10.17 -35.62
N PRO A 58 -4.69 -8.87 -35.87
CA PRO A 58 -5.39 -8.17 -36.94
C PRO A 58 -4.82 -8.55 -38.33
N ARG A 59 -5.71 -8.71 -39.30
CA ARG A 59 -5.40 -8.96 -40.72
C ARG A 59 -4.93 -7.68 -41.42
N HIS A 60 -3.95 -7.82 -42.30
CA HIS A 60 -3.49 -6.78 -43.21
C HIS A 60 -4.52 -6.50 -44.32
N THR A 61 -4.75 -5.21 -44.62
CA THR A 61 -5.29 -4.76 -45.91
C THR A 61 -4.43 -3.63 -46.45
N HIS A 62 -4.03 -3.77 -47.71
CA HIS A 62 -3.29 -2.79 -48.52
C HIS A 62 -4.17 -1.57 -48.85
N GLY A 63 -3.64 -0.35 -48.70
CA GLY A 63 -4.33 0.87 -49.12
C GLY A 63 -3.45 2.13 -49.04
N ARG A 64 -2.85 2.46 -50.20
CA ARG A 64 -2.34 3.77 -50.69
C ARG A 64 -1.85 4.87 -49.72
N ARG A 65 -0.59 5.25 -49.97
CA ARG A 65 0.13 6.45 -49.50
C ARG A 65 -0.61 7.75 -49.81
N THR A 66 -0.66 8.64 -48.83
CA THR A 66 -0.58 10.11 -49.02
C THR A 66 0.14 10.71 -47.82
N ALA A 67 1.04 11.64 -48.10
CA ALA A 67 2.03 12.17 -47.16
C ALA A 67 1.46 13.34 -46.35
N LEU A 68 1.74 13.38 -45.05
CA LEU A 68 1.79 14.61 -44.27
C LEU A 68 2.87 14.50 -43.19
N ARG A 69 3.75 15.50 -43.17
CA ARG A 69 4.89 15.66 -42.28
C ARG A 69 4.42 15.97 -40.85
N ALA A 70 4.96 15.25 -39.87
CA ALA A 70 5.00 15.69 -38.48
C ALA A 70 6.33 15.22 -37.85
N ALA A 71 6.94 16.10 -37.06
CA ALA A 71 8.30 16.03 -36.55
C ALA A 71 8.56 14.74 -35.73
N GLY A 72 9.65 14.05 -36.08
CA GLY A 72 10.04 12.79 -35.48
C GLY A 72 10.80 12.97 -34.16
N LEU A 73 10.13 12.75 -33.03
CA LEU A 73 10.76 12.20 -31.84
C LEU A 73 10.87 10.69 -32.04
N ARG A 74 12.08 10.21 -32.37
CA ARG A 74 12.36 8.78 -32.49
C ARG A 74 12.47 8.17 -31.08
N SER A 75 11.54 7.28 -30.75
CA SER A 75 11.67 6.34 -29.64
C SER A 75 12.80 5.35 -29.93
N GLY A 76 13.99 5.61 -29.39
CA GLY A 76 15.08 4.63 -29.33
C GLY A 76 14.85 3.60 -28.21
N PRO A 77 15.50 2.43 -28.26
CA PRO A 77 15.39 1.41 -27.22
C PRO A 77 15.89 1.96 -25.88
N LEU A 78 15.16 1.66 -24.80
CA LEU A 78 15.52 2.01 -23.42
C LEU A 78 16.92 1.50 -23.12
N ALA A 79 17.90 2.41 -23.15
CA ALA A 79 19.25 2.13 -22.73
C ALA A 79 19.22 1.81 -21.23
N ARG A 80 19.79 0.66 -20.84
CA ARG A 80 20.12 0.39 -19.44
C ARG A 80 21.09 1.48 -18.98
N LEU A 81 20.62 2.39 -18.14
CA LEU A 81 21.50 3.30 -17.41
C LEU A 81 22.45 2.45 -16.55
N LYS A 82 23.75 2.60 -16.79
CA LYS A 82 24.77 2.15 -15.84
C LYS A 82 24.73 3.09 -14.62
N PRO A 83 24.93 2.59 -13.39
CA PRO A 83 25.11 3.46 -12.24
C PRO A 83 26.41 4.23 -12.44
N ALA A 84 26.30 5.54 -12.67
CA ALA A 84 27.40 6.48 -12.59
C ALA A 84 27.26 7.15 -11.23
N GLY A 85 27.98 6.65 -10.23
CA GLY A 85 28.01 7.26 -8.91
C GLY A 85 29.13 6.68 -8.09
N GLY A 86 30.07 7.52 -7.67
CA GLY A 86 31.03 7.18 -6.63
C GLY A 86 30.31 7.03 -5.29
N GLN A 87 31.05 6.64 -4.25
CA GLN A 87 30.50 6.47 -2.90
C GLN A 87 29.88 7.75 -2.30
N GLU A 88 30.10 8.92 -2.92
CA GLU A 88 29.53 10.23 -2.56
C GLU A 88 28.07 10.45 -3.02
N ASP A 89 27.54 9.66 -3.96
CA ASP A 89 26.17 9.82 -4.49
C ASP A 89 25.13 8.87 -3.86
N ALA A 90 25.56 8.05 -2.90
CA ALA A 90 24.72 7.05 -2.25
C ALA A 90 23.73 7.67 -1.26
N LEU A 91 22.46 7.24 -1.29
CA LEU A 91 21.41 7.76 -0.42
C LEU A 91 21.12 6.84 0.77
N ASN A 92 21.07 7.40 1.98
CA ASN A 92 20.56 6.68 3.15
C ASN A 92 19.05 6.90 3.26
N ILE A 93 18.30 5.81 3.21
CA ILE A 93 16.85 5.84 3.14
C ILE A 93 16.28 5.14 4.37
N ALA A 94 15.33 5.78 5.03
CA ALA A 94 14.48 5.14 6.01
C ALA A 94 13.11 4.85 5.41
N VAL A 95 12.50 3.73 5.78
CA VAL A 95 11.08 3.47 5.49
C VAL A 95 10.36 3.12 6.78
N CYS A 96 9.39 3.93 7.15
CA CYS A 96 8.57 3.69 8.33
C CYS A 96 7.41 2.77 7.94
N VAL A 97 7.33 1.63 8.62
CA VAL A 97 6.33 0.60 8.38
C VAL A 97 5.54 0.31 9.65
N LYS A 98 4.29 -0.10 9.49
CA LYS A 98 3.42 -0.51 10.59
C LYS A 98 2.89 -1.93 10.36
N GLN A 99 2.72 -2.67 11.44
CA GLN A 99 1.95 -3.91 11.43
C GLN A 99 0.48 -3.60 11.64
N THR A 100 -0.39 -4.14 10.79
CA THR A 100 -1.86 -3.95 10.88
C THR A 100 -2.57 -5.27 10.65
N PRO A 101 -3.84 -5.41 11.06
CA PRO A 101 -4.69 -6.52 10.61
C PRO A 101 -4.80 -6.56 9.08
N ASP A 102 -4.92 -7.77 8.51
CA ASP A 102 -5.19 -7.94 7.08
C ASP A 102 -6.51 -7.24 6.70
N THR A 103 -6.50 -6.50 5.59
CA THR A 103 -7.68 -5.77 5.08
C THR A 103 -8.90 -6.63 4.77
N ALA A 104 -8.75 -7.95 4.64
CA ALA A 104 -9.86 -8.89 4.50
C ALA A 104 -10.56 -9.19 5.84
N ALA A 105 -9.99 -8.74 6.96
CA ALA A 105 -10.56 -8.89 8.28
C ALA A 105 -11.86 -8.08 8.44
N THR A 106 -12.82 -8.67 9.16
CA THR A 106 -14.01 -7.94 9.56
C THR A 106 -13.73 -7.21 10.88
N VAL A 107 -13.92 -5.90 10.87
CA VAL A 107 -13.79 -5.08 12.08
C VAL A 107 -15.08 -5.16 12.89
N THR A 108 -14.97 -5.48 14.17
CA THR A 108 -16.09 -5.42 15.13
C THR A 108 -15.71 -4.55 16.33
N VAL A 109 -16.72 -4.10 17.06
CA VAL A 109 -16.55 -3.37 18.31
C VAL A 109 -17.26 -4.14 19.42
N GLU A 110 -16.51 -4.61 20.40
CA GLU A 110 -16.98 -5.40 21.53
C GLU A 110 -16.62 -4.69 22.83
N ASN A 111 -17.62 -4.36 23.66
CA ASN A 111 -17.43 -3.64 24.93
C ASN A 111 -16.59 -2.36 24.80
N GLY A 112 -16.80 -1.59 23.72
CA GLY A 112 -16.05 -0.36 23.44
C GLY A 112 -14.63 -0.56 22.93
N LYS A 113 -14.23 -1.80 22.59
CA LYS A 113 -12.91 -2.12 22.04
C LYS A 113 -13.04 -2.61 20.60
N VAL A 114 -12.19 -2.08 19.71
CA VAL A 114 -12.09 -2.56 18.33
C VAL A 114 -11.38 -3.91 18.33
N THR A 115 -11.90 -4.86 17.56
CA THR A 115 -11.24 -6.15 17.33
C THR A 115 -11.37 -6.55 15.86
N TRP A 116 -10.39 -7.31 15.39
CA TRP A 116 -10.35 -7.93 14.07
C TRP A 116 -10.43 -9.46 14.16
N GLY A 117 -10.82 -9.99 15.32
CA GLY A 117 -10.83 -11.43 15.61
C GLY A 117 -9.43 -12.04 15.46
N ASP A 118 -9.38 -13.25 14.90
CA ASP A 118 -8.13 -13.99 14.64
C ASP A 118 -7.47 -13.63 13.31
N ALA A 119 -7.76 -12.44 12.77
CA ALA A 119 -7.16 -12.00 11.53
C ALA A 119 -5.62 -11.94 11.65
N PRO A 120 -4.88 -12.41 10.63
CA PRO A 120 -3.44 -12.30 10.64
C PRO A 120 -3.03 -10.83 10.64
N LEU A 121 -1.98 -10.53 11.40
CA LEU A 121 -1.29 -9.25 11.34
C LEU A 121 -0.26 -9.29 10.23
N VAL A 122 -0.26 -8.27 9.38
CA VAL A 122 0.55 -8.16 8.17
C VAL A 122 1.28 -6.81 8.14
N LEU A 123 2.28 -6.68 7.26
CA LEU A 123 2.78 -5.36 6.88
C LEU A 123 1.61 -4.54 6.31
N ASN A 124 1.42 -3.32 6.80
CA ASN A 124 0.37 -2.44 6.31
C ASN A 124 0.45 -2.32 4.77
N PRO A 125 -0.64 -2.54 4.02
CA PRO A 125 -0.57 -2.60 2.57
C PRO A 125 -0.04 -1.31 1.92
N TRP A 126 -0.32 -0.14 2.50
CA TRP A 126 0.23 1.13 2.00
C TRP A 126 1.75 1.24 2.21
N ASP A 127 2.28 0.56 3.22
CA ASP A 127 3.71 0.58 3.53
C ASP A 127 4.48 -0.37 2.62
N GLU A 128 3.84 -1.39 2.02
CA GLU A 128 4.46 -2.21 0.97
C GLU A 128 4.87 -1.36 -0.24
N PHE A 129 4.04 -0.38 -0.62
CA PHE A 129 4.35 0.60 -1.67
C PHE A 129 5.51 1.51 -1.27
N ALA A 130 5.57 1.92 0.00
CA ALA A 130 6.65 2.75 0.53
C ALA A 130 7.98 1.99 0.54
N VAL A 131 7.97 0.72 0.94
CA VAL A 131 9.14 -0.16 0.90
C VAL A 131 9.61 -0.34 -0.54
N GLU A 132 8.71 -0.64 -1.47
CA GLU A 132 9.08 -0.77 -2.89
C GLU A 132 9.73 0.51 -3.42
N GLN A 133 9.14 1.67 -3.14
CA GLN A 133 9.70 2.93 -3.62
C GLN A 133 11.05 3.27 -3.00
N ALA A 134 11.26 2.93 -1.72
CA ALA A 134 12.55 3.04 -1.06
C ALA A 134 13.61 2.14 -1.76
N LEU A 135 13.25 0.88 -2.07
CA LEU A 135 14.14 -0.05 -2.77
C LEU A 135 14.46 0.42 -4.19
N ARG A 136 13.49 0.93 -4.94
CA ARG A 136 13.72 1.50 -6.28
C ARG A 136 14.65 2.71 -6.23
N THR A 137 14.51 3.55 -5.20
CA THR A 137 15.40 4.70 -4.99
C THR A 137 16.83 4.22 -4.72
N LYS A 138 17.01 3.22 -3.86
CA LYS A 138 18.32 2.57 -3.63
C LYS A 138 18.89 1.92 -4.89
N GLU A 139 18.07 1.25 -5.70
CA GLU A 139 18.54 0.63 -6.94
C GLU A 139 19.05 1.67 -7.96
N ALA A 140 18.45 2.86 -7.97
CA ALA A 140 18.85 3.95 -8.86
C ALA A 140 20.09 4.72 -8.37
N HIS A 141 20.25 4.89 -7.06
CA HIS A 141 21.25 5.80 -6.47
C HIS A 141 22.26 5.13 -5.53
N GLY A 142 22.10 3.84 -5.24
CA GLY A 142 22.91 3.13 -4.23
C GLY A 142 22.48 3.45 -2.79
N GLY A 143 23.38 3.16 -1.85
CA GLY A 143 23.15 3.38 -0.41
C GLY A 143 22.38 2.24 0.26
N LYS A 144 21.65 2.57 1.33
CA LYS A 144 20.96 1.58 2.17
C LYS A 144 19.52 1.99 2.49
N VAL A 145 18.67 0.98 2.69
CA VAL A 145 17.28 1.14 3.15
C VAL A 145 17.13 0.50 4.53
N THR A 146 16.82 1.30 5.54
CA THR A 146 16.53 0.85 6.90
C THR A 146 15.02 0.92 7.17
N ALA A 147 14.39 -0.23 7.45
CA ALA A 147 12.99 -0.30 7.84
C ALA A 147 12.84 0.05 9.34
N VAL A 148 11.87 0.89 9.69
CA VAL A 148 11.64 1.31 11.08
C VAL A 148 10.17 1.09 11.43
N SER A 149 9.90 0.42 12.53
CA SER A 149 8.53 0.19 13.01
C SER A 149 8.39 0.58 14.46
N LEU A 150 7.30 1.28 14.80
CA LEU A 150 6.88 1.53 16.18
C LEU A 150 5.70 0.61 16.48
N GLY A 151 5.82 -0.23 17.51
CA GLY A 151 4.72 -1.11 17.88
C GLY A 151 5.06 -2.14 18.96
N PRO A 152 4.16 -3.10 19.21
CA PRO A 152 4.43 -4.23 20.09
C PRO A 152 5.54 -5.11 19.50
N GLU A 153 6.08 -6.04 20.30
CA GLU A 153 7.14 -6.94 19.85
C GLU A 153 6.76 -7.75 18.58
N GLY A 154 5.47 -8.08 18.42
CA GLY A 154 4.93 -8.74 17.24
C GLY A 154 5.12 -7.96 15.93
N ALA A 155 5.32 -6.64 15.99
CA ALA A 155 5.58 -5.79 14.80
C ALA A 155 6.90 -6.14 14.09
N ARG A 156 7.76 -6.93 14.74
CA ARG A 156 8.95 -7.54 14.14
C ARG A 156 8.62 -8.37 12.89
N GLU A 157 7.44 -8.98 12.80
CA GLU A 157 7.06 -9.76 11.62
C GLU A 157 6.82 -8.87 10.38
N ALA A 158 6.27 -7.65 10.55
CA ALA A 158 6.17 -6.69 9.45
C ALA A 158 7.56 -6.20 9.00
N LEU A 159 8.49 -6.00 9.94
CA LEU A 159 9.90 -5.68 9.63
C LEU A 159 10.59 -6.83 8.88
N LYS A 160 10.36 -8.08 9.26
CA LYS A 160 10.87 -9.25 8.51
C LYS A 160 10.31 -9.29 7.08
N GLN A 161 9.05 -8.91 6.87
CA GLN A 161 8.51 -8.79 5.52
C GLN A 161 9.25 -7.72 4.71
N ALA A 162 9.52 -6.54 5.29
CA ALA A 162 10.31 -5.49 4.63
C ALA A 162 11.75 -5.93 4.31
N LEU A 163 12.42 -6.63 5.23
CA LEU A 163 13.73 -7.25 5.00
C LEU A 163 13.68 -8.31 3.88
N ALA A 164 12.60 -9.11 3.83
CA ALA A 164 12.42 -10.13 2.81
C ALA A 164 12.17 -9.51 1.41
N MET A 165 11.57 -8.32 1.34
CA MET A 165 11.41 -7.53 0.12
C MET A 165 12.76 -6.97 -0.37
N GLY A 166 13.65 -6.60 0.55
CA GLY A 166 15.02 -6.19 0.20
C GLY A 166 15.62 -5.07 1.04
N CYS A 167 14.97 -4.62 2.13
CA CYS A 167 15.58 -3.67 3.05
C CYS A 167 16.88 -4.26 3.63
N ASP A 168 17.87 -3.41 3.87
CA ASP A 168 19.19 -3.81 4.36
C ASP A 168 19.17 -4.06 5.86
N GLU A 169 18.52 -3.16 6.58
CA GLU A 169 18.45 -3.12 8.04
C GLU A 169 17.00 -2.94 8.49
N ALA A 170 16.71 -3.33 9.73
CA ALA A 170 15.42 -3.09 10.35
C ALA A 170 15.59 -2.73 11.82
N ILE A 171 14.73 -1.85 12.33
CA ILE A 171 14.72 -1.40 13.71
C ILE A 171 13.29 -1.47 14.22
N LEU A 172 13.12 -2.13 15.36
CA LEU A 172 11.88 -2.09 16.11
C LEU A 172 12.01 -1.04 17.22
N ILE A 173 11.05 -0.13 17.30
CA ILE A 173 10.88 0.75 18.45
C ILE A 173 9.76 0.14 19.29
N HIS A 174 10.12 -0.32 20.48
CA HIS A 174 9.20 -0.99 21.38
C HIS A 174 9.49 -0.56 22.83
N ASP A 175 8.45 -0.06 23.48
CA ASP A 175 8.47 0.32 24.88
C ASP A 175 7.04 0.23 25.43
N PRO A 176 6.79 -0.45 26.57
CA PRO A 176 5.46 -0.53 27.16
C PRO A 176 4.80 0.84 27.43
N SER A 177 5.59 1.89 27.68
CA SER A 177 5.08 3.25 27.87
C SER A 177 4.45 3.87 26.60
N LEU A 178 4.70 3.27 25.42
CA LEU A 178 4.18 3.73 24.13
C LEU A 178 2.95 2.93 23.67
N ALA A 179 2.40 2.03 24.50
CA ALA A 179 1.28 1.17 24.11
C ALA A 179 0.04 1.96 23.66
N GLU A 180 -0.21 3.12 24.29
CA GLU A 180 -1.35 4.00 24.01
C GLU A 180 -0.95 5.23 23.17
N ALA A 181 0.14 5.13 22.40
CA ALA A 181 0.63 6.24 21.60
C ALA A 181 -0.39 6.69 20.55
N ASP A 182 -0.79 7.96 20.59
CA ASP A 182 -1.51 8.61 19.50
C ASP A 182 -0.56 9.02 18.37
N THR A 183 -1.08 9.68 17.33
CA THR A 183 -0.25 10.12 16.18
C THR A 183 0.82 11.14 16.58
N LEU A 184 0.54 12.01 17.57
CA LEU A 184 1.50 13.00 18.05
C LEU A 184 2.66 12.34 18.80
N VAL A 185 2.38 11.34 19.63
CA VAL A 185 3.41 10.53 20.29
C VAL A 185 4.19 9.72 19.25
N ALA A 186 3.49 9.01 18.36
CA ALA A 186 4.11 8.18 17.32
C ALA A 186 5.05 9.01 16.42
N SER A 187 4.64 10.20 16.00
CA SER A 187 5.47 11.09 15.20
C SER A 187 6.69 11.61 15.97
N ALA A 188 6.58 11.86 17.28
CA ALA A 188 7.72 12.26 18.10
C ALA A 188 8.77 11.15 18.20
N VAL A 189 8.30 9.92 18.44
CA VAL A 189 9.13 8.72 18.53
C VAL A 189 9.81 8.41 17.20
N LEU A 190 9.06 8.39 16.10
CA LEU A 190 9.62 8.14 14.77
C LEU A 190 10.60 9.23 14.35
N ALA A 191 10.32 10.51 14.64
CA ALA A 191 11.27 11.59 14.36
C ALA A 191 12.56 11.46 15.19
N ALA A 192 12.48 11.03 16.44
CA ALA A 192 13.67 10.78 17.26
C ALA A 192 14.50 9.60 16.72
N ALA A 193 13.84 8.52 16.29
CA ALA A 193 14.52 7.38 15.66
C ALA A 193 15.19 7.76 14.34
N LEU A 194 14.53 8.54 13.49
CA LEU A 194 15.09 9.02 12.22
C LEU A 194 16.30 9.95 12.44
N ARG A 195 16.30 10.77 13.50
CA ARG A 195 17.49 11.55 13.89
C ARG A 195 18.64 10.67 14.34
N ARG A 196 18.35 9.62 15.11
CA ARG A 196 19.36 8.68 15.63
C ARG A 196 20.01 7.84 14.54
N LEU A 197 19.31 7.56 13.44
CA LEU A 197 19.85 6.80 12.31
C LEU A 197 21.01 7.49 11.59
N GLU A 198 21.19 8.81 11.81
CA GLU A 198 22.15 9.70 11.18
C GLU A 198 22.08 9.74 9.64
N SER A 199 22.32 10.91 9.06
CA SER A 199 22.52 11.08 7.61
C SER A 199 21.41 10.55 6.69
N ILE A 200 20.16 10.47 7.16
CA ILE A 200 19.00 10.08 6.33
C ILE A 200 18.69 11.18 5.31
N ASP A 201 18.59 10.78 4.05
CA ASP A 201 18.24 11.66 2.92
C ASP A 201 16.76 11.62 2.59
N LEU A 202 16.14 10.45 2.73
CA LEU A 202 14.73 10.25 2.43
C LEU A 202 14.09 9.34 3.49
N ALA A 203 12.94 9.76 4.01
CA ALA A 203 12.10 8.93 4.87
C ALA A 203 10.77 8.65 4.18
N TYR A 204 10.54 7.40 3.80
CA TYR A 204 9.32 6.93 3.14
C TYR A 204 8.27 6.44 4.14
N PHE A 205 7.01 6.72 3.83
CA PHE A 205 5.82 6.29 4.57
C PHE A 205 4.75 5.82 3.57
N GLY A 206 3.91 4.87 3.96
CA GLY A 206 2.64 4.65 3.26
C GLY A 206 1.68 5.83 3.43
N ARG A 207 0.63 5.88 2.61
CA ARG A 207 -0.42 6.91 2.68
C ARG A 207 -1.04 7.01 4.09
N GLN A 208 -1.46 5.87 4.63
CA GLN A 208 -2.11 5.74 5.93
C GLN A 208 -1.99 4.30 6.41
N ALA A 209 -2.24 4.06 7.70
CA ALA A 209 -2.39 2.71 8.22
C ALA A 209 -3.88 2.31 8.21
N VAL A 210 -4.18 1.09 7.75
CA VAL A 210 -5.57 0.63 7.56
C VAL A 210 -6.37 0.41 8.84
N ASP A 211 -5.70 0.38 10.00
CA ASP A 211 -6.33 0.16 11.31
C ASP A 211 -6.88 1.44 11.95
N THR A 212 -6.19 2.56 11.73
CA THR A 212 -6.47 3.87 12.36
C THR A 212 -6.87 4.93 11.35
N ASP A 213 -6.53 4.73 10.08
CA ASP A 213 -6.90 5.54 8.92
C ASP A 213 -6.59 7.04 9.00
N SER A 214 -5.76 7.46 9.94
CA SER A 214 -5.51 8.88 10.23
C SER A 214 -4.78 9.63 9.11
N GLY A 215 -3.85 8.97 8.39
CA GLY A 215 -3.13 9.55 7.24
C GLY A 215 -2.21 10.74 7.55
N VAL A 216 -1.95 11.06 8.83
CA VAL A 216 -1.21 12.30 9.22
C VAL A 216 0.23 12.06 9.68
N THR A 217 0.62 10.82 10.00
CA THR A 217 1.90 10.52 10.65
C THR A 217 3.11 11.04 9.86
N ALA A 218 3.14 10.84 8.54
CA ALA A 218 4.24 11.31 7.69
C ALA A 218 4.41 12.84 7.74
N ALA A 219 3.31 13.59 7.66
CA ALA A 219 3.33 15.06 7.73
C ALA A 219 3.76 15.55 9.12
N GLN A 220 3.29 14.91 10.19
CA GLN A 220 3.69 15.23 11.56
C GLN A 220 5.19 14.95 11.79
N VAL A 221 5.71 13.81 11.29
CA VAL A 221 7.15 13.49 11.35
C VAL A 221 7.97 14.54 10.59
N ALA A 222 7.57 14.89 9.37
CA ALA A 222 8.24 15.93 8.57
C ALA A 222 8.30 17.26 9.33
N ARG A 223 7.18 17.68 9.93
CA ARG A 223 7.10 18.90 10.74
C ARG A 223 8.03 18.88 11.95
N ARG A 224 8.17 17.73 12.60
CA ARG A 224 9.06 17.56 13.76
C ARG A 224 10.54 17.58 13.38
N LEU A 225 10.88 16.99 12.24
CA LEU A 225 12.24 16.98 11.70
C LEU A 225 12.64 18.33 11.08
N GLY A 226 11.66 19.14 10.69
CA GLY A 226 11.89 20.37 9.92
C GLY A 226 12.20 20.07 8.45
N TRP A 227 11.78 18.91 7.94
CA TRP A 227 12.02 18.48 6.57
C TRP A 227 10.82 18.80 5.68
N PRO A 228 11.01 19.04 4.37
CA PRO A 228 9.93 19.11 3.41
C PRO A 228 9.03 17.87 3.49
N SER A 229 7.72 18.10 3.39
CA SER A 229 6.70 17.06 3.39
C SER A 229 6.12 16.87 1.99
N LEU A 230 6.43 15.74 1.38
CA LEU A 230 5.92 15.31 0.09
C LEU A 230 4.86 14.23 0.30
N THR A 231 3.63 14.66 0.59
CA THR A 231 2.51 13.72 0.79
C THR A 231 1.83 13.31 -0.50
N LEU A 232 1.19 12.14 -0.47
CA LEU A 232 0.36 11.59 -1.55
C LEU A 232 1.11 11.46 -2.89
N VAL A 233 2.37 11.05 -2.83
CA VAL A 233 3.22 10.91 -4.01
C VAL A 233 2.80 9.70 -4.84
N ALA A 234 2.45 9.96 -6.09
CA ALA A 234 2.07 8.98 -7.10
C ALA A 234 3.22 8.64 -8.06
N ALA A 235 4.28 9.45 -8.12
CA ALA A 235 5.51 9.13 -8.84
C ALA A 235 6.69 9.89 -8.24
N VAL A 236 7.85 9.24 -8.12
CA VAL A 236 9.13 9.96 -7.99
C VAL A 236 9.68 10.12 -9.40
N VAL A 237 9.78 11.37 -9.86
CA VAL A 237 10.19 11.73 -11.22
C VAL A 237 11.70 11.72 -11.34
N ALA A 238 12.39 12.33 -10.37
CA ALA A 238 13.84 12.37 -10.30
C ALA A 238 14.31 12.56 -8.85
N VAL A 239 15.49 12.02 -8.54
CA VAL A 239 16.25 12.36 -7.34
C VAL A 239 17.64 12.76 -7.80
N ASP A 240 18.12 13.91 -7.32
CA ASP A 240 19.45 14.43 -7.58
C ASP A 240 20.23 14.49 -6.26
N PRO A 241 21.06 13.47 -5.96
CA PRO A 241 21.87 13.44 -4.74
C PRO A 241 22.82 14.63 -4.63
N GLN A 242 23.44 15.05 -5.75
CA GLN A 242 24.45 16.12 -5.78
C GLN A 242 23.80 17.49 -5.62
N GLY A 243 22.74 17.74 -6.38
CA GLY A 243 21.93 18.96 -6.25
C GLY A 243 21.06 18.97 -4.99
N ARG A 244 21.02 17.88 -4.22
CA ARG A 244 20.23 17.70 -3.00
C ARG A 244 18.74 17.99 -3.24
N THR A 245 18.17 17.45 -4.31
CA THR A 245 16.74 17.67 -4.62
C THR A 245 16.00 16.39 -5.00
N ILE A 246 14.68 16.44 -4.84
CA ILE A 246 13.75 15.42 -5.29
C ILE A 246 12.57 16.08 -6.02
N ASP A 247 12.19 15.50 -7.15
CA ASP A 247 11.03 15.86 -7.96
C ASP A 247 10.00 14.73 -7.92
N VAL A 248 8.75 15.07 -7.59
CA VAL A 248 7.66 14.12 -7.47
C VAL A 248 6.39 14.58 -8.18
N GLU A 249 5.52 13.64 -8.51
CA GLU A 249 4.12 13.90 -8.81
C GLU A 249 3.26 13.57 -7.59
N ARG A 250 2.60 14.59 -7.04
CA ARG A 250 1.59 14.45 -5.98
C ARG A 250 0.22 14.25 -6.60
N MET A 251 -0.54 13.28 -6.08
CA MET A 251 -1.94 13.08 -6.42
C MET A 251 -2.83 14.05 -5.63
N LEU A 252 -3.78 14.65 -6.32
CA LEU A 252 -4.87 15.45 -5.78
C LEU A 252 -6.21 14.87 -6.30
N GLU A 253 -7.33 15.31 -5.75
CA GLU A 253 -8.66 14.86 -6.20
C GLU A 253 -8.91 15.20 -7.68
N GLU A 254 -8.43 16.37 -8.13
CA GLU A 254 -8.67 16.92 -9.46
C GLU A 254 -7.51 16.69 -10.45
N GLY A 255 -6.43 16.01 -10.04
CA GLY A 255 -5.30 15.76 -10.93
C GLY A 255 -3.97 15.50 -10.22
N ARG A 256 -2.88 15.89 -10.88
CA ARG A 256 -1.51 15.72 -10.38
C ARG A 256 -0.75 17.04 -10.33
N GLN A 257 0.09 17.19 -9.31
CA GLN A 257 0.94 18.36 -9.13
C GLN A 257 2.42 17.93 -9.16
N GLN A 258 3.24 18.57 -9.99
CA GLN A 258 4.69 18.42 -9.92
C GLN A 258 5.23 19.27 -8.76
N VAL A 259 6.00 18.63 -7.87
CA VAL A 259 6.55 19.26 -6.66
C VAL A 259 8.03 18.95 -6.57
N ARG A 260 8.85 19.99 -6.41
CA ARG A 260 10.29 19.88 -6.12
C ARG A 260 10.54 20.23 -4.65
N ALA A 261 11.42 19.49 -3.99
CA ALA A 261 11.88 19.81 -2.63
C ALA A 261 13.37 19.52 -2.45
N PRO A 262 14.05 20.22 -1.50
CA PRO A 262 15.41 19.86 -1.11
C PRO A 262 15.44 18.58 -0.26
N LEU A 263 16.59 17.90 -0.25
CA LEU A 263 16.90 16.78 0.64
C LEU A 263 17.54 17.30 1.95
N PRO A 264 17.24 16.70 3.12
CA PRO A 264 16.42 15.51 3.28
C PRO A 264 14.92 15.79 3.23
N ALA A 265 14.10 14.80 2.84
CA ALA A 265 12.65 14.96 2.73
C ALA A 265 11.88 13.75 3.28
N VAL A 266 10.66 14.00 3.74
CA VAL A 266 9.69 12.95 4.10
C VAL A 266 8.70 12.77 2.96
N VAL A 267 8.51 11.53 2.52
CA VAL A 267 7.67 11.19 1.37
C VAL A 267 6.60 10.19 1.79
N SER A 268 5.32 10.53 1.65
CA SER A 268 4.23 9.54 1.76
C SER A 268 3.72 9.15 0.38
N VAL A 269 3.59 7.85 0.12
CA VAL A 269 3.25 7.32 -1.20
C VAL A 269 1.83 6.77 -1.27
N VAL A 270 1.24 6.84 -2.45
CA VAL A 270 -0.02 6.17 -2.80
C VAL A 270 0.25 5.00 -3.75
N LYS A 271 -0.77 4.18 -4.02
CA LYS A 271 -0.64 2.94 -4.82
C LYS A 271 -0.18 3.21 -6.25
N GLU A 272 -0.43 4.41 -6.77
CA GLU A 272 -0.03 4.83 -8.11
C GLU A 272 1.51 4.89 -8.28
N ILE A 273 2.28 4.84 -7.19
CA ILE A 273 3.76 4.83 -7.20
C ILE A 273 4.35 3.62 -7.93
N GLY A 274 3.60 2.51 -8.00
CA GLY A 274 4.02 1.26 -8.65
C GLY A 274 3.54 0.03 -7.88
N GLU A 275 3.82 -1.17 -8.40
CA GLU A 275 3.45 -2.43 -7.75
C GLU A 275 4.59 -2.94 -6.86
N PRO A 276 4.34 -3.27 -5.58
CA PRO A 276 5.35 -3.84 -4.70
C PRO A 276 5.88 -5.18 -5.20
N ARG A 277 7.19 -5.39 -5.10
CA ARG A 277 7.80 -6.69 -5.44
C ARG A 277 7.39 -7.78 -4.44
N TYR A 278 7.32 -9.00 -4.94
CA TYR A 278 7.17 -10.17 -4.07
C TYR A 278 8.53 -10.58 -3.46
N PRO A 279 8.58 -10.88 -2.15
CA PRO A 279 9.80 -11.37 -1.51
C PRO A 279 10.33 -12.66 -2.16
N SER A 280 11.63 -12.72 -2.43
CA SER A 280 12.25 -13.96 -2.92
C SER A 280 12.36 -15.00 -1.81
N PHE A 281 12.39 -16.29 -2.16
CA PHE A 281 12.57 -17.37 -1.17
C PHE A 281 13.85 -17.20 -0.34
N MET A 282 14.94 -16.77 -0.97
CA MET A 282 16.19 -16.47 -0.28
C MET A 282 16.07 -15.24 0.63
N GLY A 283 15.34 -14.21 0.20
CA GLY A 283 15.02 -13.04 1.02
C GLY A 283 14.24 -13.43 2.28
N ILE A 284 13.20 -14.24 2.14
CA ILE A 284 12.40 -14.77 3.26
C ILE A 284 13.28 -15.54 4.25
N ARG A 285 14.17 -16.41 3.76
CA ARG A 285 15.11 -17.18 4.61
C ARG A 285 16.14 -16.31 5.33
N LYS A 286 16.62 -15.23 4.69
CA LYS A 286 17.55 -14.28 5.32
C LYS A 286 16.83 -13.47 6.40
N ALA A 287 15.65 -12.95 6.06
CA ALA A 287 14.83 -12.15 6.97
C ALA A 287 14.38 -12.93 8.21
N SER A 288 14.03 -14.22 8.07
CA SER A 288 13.61 -15.03 9.22
C SER A 288 14.72 -15.24 10.27
N LYS A 289 15.98 -15.11 9.86
CA LYS A 289 17.18 -15.21 10.72
C LYS A 289 17.74 -13.86 11.13
N ALA A 290 17.18 -12.75 10.65
CA ALA A 290 17.71 -11.43 10.92
C ALA A 290 17.46 -11.05 12.38
N GLU A 291 18.52 -10.62 13.07
CA GLU A 291 18.41 -9.98 14.36
C GLU A 291 17.97 -8.53 14.15
N ILE A 292 16.84 -8.17 14.76
CA ILE A 292 16.25 -6.84 14.64
C ILE A 292 16.48 -6.13 15.97
N PRO A 293 17.36 -5.10 16.03
CA PRO A 293 17.57 -4.32 17.25
C PRO A 293 16.27 -3.65 17.71
N ILE A 294 16.13 -3.55 19.02
CA ILE A 294 15.02 -2.89 19.69
C ILE A 294 15.52 -1.60 20.31
N TRP A 295 14.84 -0.49 20.05
CA TRP A 295 15.04 0.80 20.72
C TRP A 295 13.84 1.10 21.62
N SER A 296 14.12 1.44 22.88
CA SER A 296 13.14 1.94 23.83
C SER A 296 12.92 3.46 23.66
N ALA A 297 11.93 4.03 24.36
CA ALA A 297 11.75 5.48 24.39
C ALA A 297 12.96 6.17 25.02
N ALA A 298 13.55 5.56 26.06
CA ALA A 298 14.75 6.04 26.73
C ALA A 298 15.97 6.08 25.78
N ASP A 299 16.16 5.06 24.95
CA ASP A 299 17.27 5.03 23.97
C ASP A 299 17.13 6.13 22.89
N LEU A 300 15.94 6.69 22.74
CA LEU A 300 15.62 7.81 21.85
C LEU A 300 15.62 9.16 22.57
N GLY A 301 15.97 9.20 23.85
CA GLY A 301 15.99 10.42 24.66
C GLY A 301 14.60 10.98 24.95
N LEU A 302 13.55 10.15 24.93
CA LEU A 302 12.16 10.55 25.19
C LEU A 302 11.73 10.13 26.59
N SER A 303 11.18 11.07 27.36
CA SER A 303 10.56 10.79 28.65
C SER A 303 9.05 10.58 28.49
N ALA A 304 8.60 9.34 28.65
CA ALA A 304 7.19 8.91 28.78
C ALA A 304 6.17 9.82 28.08
N PRO A 305 6.20 9.91 26.73
CA PRO A 305 5.32 10.81 26.00
C PRO A 305 3.86 10.36 26.18
N ALA A 306 3.03 11.24 26.75
CA ALA A 306 1.62 10.97 26.94
C ALA A 306 0.82 11.29 25.66
N PRO A 307 -0.18 10.48 25.30
CA PRO A 307 -1.09 10.81 24.21
C PRO A 307 -1.84 12.11 24.52
N ALA A 308 -2.01 12.95 23.50
CA ALA A 308 -2.75 14.20 23.61
C ALA A 308 -4.25 14.00 23.34
N VAL A 309 -4.61 12.90 22.67
CA VAL A 309 -6.00 12.55 22.33
C VAL A 309 -6.41 11.26 23.04
N SER A 310 -7.62 11.26 23.61
CA SER A 310 -8.26 10.07 24.19
C SER A 310 -9.54 9.73 23.43
N TRP A 311 -9.88 8.44 23.35
CA TRP A 311 -11.11 7.95 22.73
C TRP A 311 -12.13 7.59 23.83
N PRO A 312 -13.08 8.48 24.17
CA PRO A 312 -13.99 8.24 25.29
C PRO A 312 -14.99 7.12 25.01
N ALA A 313 -15.33 6.89 23.75
CA ALA A 313 -16.19 5.81 23.31
C ALA A 313 -15.82 5.37 21.89
N VAL A 314 -15.83 4.06 21.66
CA VAL A 314 -15.75 3.47 20.33
C VAL A 314 -17.01 2.64 20.12
N LEU A 315 -17.73 2.91 19.04
CA LEU A 315 -19.01 2.29 18.74
C LEU A 315 -18.97 1.68 17.34
N ALA A 316 -19.59 0.52 17.16
CA ALA A 316 -19.83 0.01 15.82
C ALA A 316 -20.76 0.96 15.06
N PRO A 317 -20.53 1.20 13.76
CA PRO A 317 -21.48 1.97 12.96
C PRO A 317 -22.85 1.28 13.00
N PRO A 318 -23.95 2.05 12.97
CA PRO A 318 -25.28 1.48 12.99
C PRO A 318 -25.45 0.53 11.81
N ARG A 319 -26.05 -0.64 12.05
CA ARG A 319 -26.39 -1.54 10.95
C ARG A 319 -27.44 -0.87 10.08
N VAL A 320 -27.07 -0.59 8.83
CA VAL A 320 -27.99 -0.10 7.82
C VAL A 320 -28.56 -1.32 7.08
N ASP A 321 -29.83 -1.61 7.32
CA ASP A 321 -30.55 -2.63 6.56
C ASP A 321 -31.01 -2.02 5.23
N THR A 322 -30.20 -2.21 4.18
CA THR A 322 -30.55 -1.74 2.83
C THR A 322 -31.47 -2.73 2.12
N GLN A 323 -32.58 -2.26 1.56
CA GLN A 323 -33.38 -3.04 0.62
C GLN A 323 -32.85 -2.78 -0.79
N CYS A 324 -32.40 -3.84 -1.47
CA CYS A 324 -31.96 -3.75 -2.86
C CYS A 324 -33.13 -4.04 -3.80
N GLU A 325 -33.54 -3.05 -4.58
CA GLU A 325 -34.47 -3.23 -5.70
C GLU A 325 -33.68 -3.57 -6.97
N MET A 326 -33.92 -4.75 -7.54
CA MET A 326 -33.36 -5.11 -8.84
C MET A 326 -34.26 -4.58 -9.95
N ILE A 327 -33.79 -3.59 -10.70
CA ILE A 327 -34.50 -3.04 -11.86
C ILE A 327 -34.45 -4.06 -13.01
N THR A 328 -35.62 -4.38 -13.57
CA THR A 328 -35.78 -5.38 -14.64
C THR A 328 -36.53 -4.79 -15.84
N GLY A 329 -36.43 -5.43 -17.00
CA GLY A 329 -37.08 -4.98 -18.24
C GLY A 329 -36.74 -5.87 -19.43
N ASP A 330 -37.51 -5.74 -20.50
CA ASP A 330 -37.44 -6.63 -21.67
C ASP A 330 -36.21 -6.40 -22.55
N THR A 331 -35.63 -5.19 -22.48
CA THR A 331 -34.41 -4.84 -23.21
C THR A 331 -33.44 -4.07 -22.30
N PRO A 332 -32.13 -4.09 -22.58
CA PRO A 332 -31.15 -3.30 -21.82
C PRO A 332 -31.46 -1.80 -21.78
N ALA A 333 -31.98 -1.23 -22.88
CA ALA A 333 -32.38 0.18 -22.94
C ALA A 333 -33.56 0.48 -21.98
N HIS A 334 -34.55 -0.41 -21.91
CA HIS A 334 -35.67 -0.26 -21.00
C HIS A 334 -35.23 -0.36 -19.52
N ILE A 335 -34.32 -1.28 -19.20
CA ILE A 335 -33.74 -1.38 -17.84
C ILE A 335 -33.00 -0.08 -17.46
N ALA A 336 -32.22 0.49 -18.38
CA ALA A 336 -31.49 1.73 -18.12
C ALA A 336 -32.43 2.92 -17.87
N TRP A 337 -33.49 3.07 -18.67
CA TRP A 337 -34.51 4.11 -18.45
C TRP A 337 -35.18 3.98 -17.08
N ARG A 338 -35.66 2.77 -16.75
CA ARG A 338 -36.28 2.52 -15.44
C ARG A 338 -35.34 2.77 -14.27
N LEU A 339 -34.05 2.50 -14.46
CA LEU A 339 -33.04 2.79 -13.43
C LEU A 339 -32.90 4.31 -13.22
N VAL A 340 -32.80 5.09 -14.30
CA VAL A 340 -32.70 6.56 -14.20
C VAL A 340 -33.94 7.14 -13.55
N ASP A 341 -35.14 6.72 -13.98
CA ASP A 341 -36.40 7.18 -13.39
C ASP A 341 -36.42 6.89 -11.89
N ARG A 342 -36.05 5.67 -11.48
CA ARG A 342 -36.02 5.29 -10.06
C ARG A 342 -34.99 6.08 -9.25
N LEU A 343 -33.82 6.35 -9.82
CA LEU A 343 -32.79 7.17 -9.16
C LEU A 343 -33.23 8.62 -8.98
N LEU A 344 -33.96 9.20 -9.94
CA LEU A 344 -34.54 10.54 -9.83
C LEU A 344 -35.67 10.59 -8.79
N GLU A 345 -36.56 9.58 -8.79
CA GLU A 345 -37.63 9.45 -7.79
C GLU A 345 -37.08 9.38 -6.36
N GLU A 346 -36.00 8.62 -6.17
CA GLU A 346 -35.31 8.46 -4.89
C GLU A 346 -34.31 9.58 -4.59
N LYS A 347 -34.16 10.57 -5.50
CA LYS A 347 -33.27 11.74 -5.36
C LYS A 347 -31.81 11.36 -5.09
N VAL A 348 -31.37 10.28 -5.71
CA VAL A 348 -29.96 9.84 -5.69
C VAL A 348 -29.14 10.62 -6.72
N LEU A 349 -29.79 11.04 -7.81
CA LEU A 349 -29.22 11.85 -8.89
C LEU A 349 -29.78 13.27 -8.88
#